data_AF-A0A4Y9QRS7-F1
#
_entry.id   AF-A0A4Y9QRS7-F1
#
_cell.length_a   1.000
_cell.length_b   1.000
_cell.length_c   1.000
_cell.angle_alpha   90.00
_cell.angle_beta   90.00
_cell.angle_gamma   90.00
#
_symmetry.space_group_name_H-M   'P 1'
#
loop_
_entity.id
_entity.type
_entity.pdbx_description
1 polymer ?
#
loop_
_entity_poly.entity_id
_entity_poly.type
_entity_poly.pdbx_seq_one_letter_code
_entity_poly.pdbx_strand_id
1 'polypeptide(L)'
;MTIAWRQLQQAVRALDYEGTPRERLVAACYKLVRVRTRDMPAEVARDFEWLMGGLARYPLRHPHDEIKHRIAAFSDEQVQHATRLVWRMHDAVAVYQPRTSLHAMRQTQGLHNATAYS
;
A
#
# COMPACT_ATOMS: atom_id res chain seq x y z
N MET A 1 -4.06 11.20 5.68
CA MET A 1 -3.02 10.19 5.35
C MET A 1 -3.35 8.75 5.77
N THR A 2 -4.23 8.51 6.75
CA THR A 2 -4.57 7.15 7.23
C THR A 2 -5.09 6.20 6.13
N ILE A 3 -5.82 6.72 5.13
CA ILE A 3 -6.31 5.92 3.99
C ILE A 3 -5.16 5.52 3.07
N ALA A 4 -4.29 6.45 2.66
CA ALA A 4 -3.13 6.18 1.81
C ALA A 4 -2.18 5.18 2.48
N TRP A 5 -1.94 5.33 3.79
CA TRP A 5 -1.16 4.37 4.57
C TRP A 5 -1.77 2.97 4.56
N ARG A 6 -3.08 2.84 4.83
CA ARG A 6 -3.76 1.54 4.79
C ARG A 6 -3.67 0.89 3.41
N GLN A 7 -3.81 1.67 2.34
CA GLN A 7 -3.68 1.15 0.97
C GLN A 7 -2.26 0.70 0.64
N LEU A 8 -1.24 1.43 1.10
CA LEU A 8 0.16 1.00 0.97
C LEU A 8 0.45 -0.30 1.74
N GLN A 9 -0.06 -0.44 2.96
CA GLN A 9 0.05 -1.71 3.71
C GLN A 9 -0.62 -2.88 2.97
N GLN A 10 -1.79 -2.64 2.38
CA GLN A 10 -2.47 -3.65 1.56
C GLN A 10 -1.71 -3.97 0.26
N ALA A 11 -1.10 -2.96 -0.36
CA ALA A 11 -0.30 -3.13 -1.57
C ALA A 11 0.95 -3.98 -1.30
N VAL A 12 1.66 -3.68 -0.21
CA VAL A 12 2.82 -4.46 0.24
C VAL A 12 2.43 -5.91 0.54
N ARG A 13 1.33 -6.14 1.29
CA ARG A 13 0.83 -7.50 1.54
C ARG A 13 0.48 -8.27 0.25
N ALA A 14 0.03 -7.57 -0.78
CA ALA A 14 -0.27 -8.19 -2.07
C ALA A 14 1.01 -8.62 -2.83
N LEU A 15 2.16 -8.00 -2.55
CA LEU A 15 3.45 -8.41 -3.10
C LEU A 15 3.99 -9.70 -2.47
N ASP A 16 3.60 -9.99 -1.23
CA ASP A 16 3.99 -11.20 -0.49
C ASP A 16 3.06 -12.40 -0.75
N TYR A 17 1.98 -12.21 -1.51
CA TYR A 17 1.01 -13.27 -1.80
C TYR A 17 1.52 -14.23 -2.90
N GLU A 18 0.89 -15.40 -3.01
CA GLU A 18 1.22 -16.37 -4.07
C GLU A 18 0.87 -15.83 -5.47
N GLY A 19 1.68 -16.23 -6.47
CA GLY A 19 1.50 -15.84 -7.88
C GLY A 19 2.80 -15.37 -8.54
N THR A 20 2.72 -15.04 -9.83
CA THR A 20 3.84 -14.45 -10.57
C THR A 20 4.14 -13.03 -10.09
N PRO A 21 5.37 -12.50 -10.28
CA PRO A 21 5.70 -11.13 -9.93
C PRO A 21 4.75 -10.09 -10.55
N ARG A 22 4.23 -10.36 -11.76
CA ARG A 22 3.28 -9.50 -12.45
C ARG A 22 1.90 -9.53 -11.80
N GLU A 23 1.38 -10.70 -11.46
CA GLU A 23 0.08 -10.83 -10.78
C GLU A 23 0.09 -10.16 -9.40
N ARG A 24 1.18 -10.34 -8.65
CA ARG A 24 1.41 -9.65 -7.38
C ARG A 24 1.42 -8.14 -7.55
N LEU A 25 2.14 -7.63 -8.55
CA LEU A 25 2.19 -6.20 -8.85
C LEU A 25 0.82 -5.65 -9.28
N VAL A 26 0.03 -6.41 -10.06
CA VAL A 26 -1.34 -6.04 -10.42
C VAL A 26 -2.21 -5.88 -9.18
N ALA A 27 -2.16 -6.86 -8.28
CA ALA A 27 -2.91 -6.82 -7.03
C ALA A 27 -2.47 -5.63 -6.15
N ALA A 28 -1.17 -5.33 -6.09
CA ALA A 28 -0.63 -4.19 -5.36
C ALA A 28 -1.11 -2.85 -5.94
N CYS A 29 -0.95 -2.63 -7.25
CA CYS A 29 -1.41 -1.43 -7.94
C CYS A 29 -2.93 -1.23 -7.81
N TYR A 30 -3.70 -2.31 -7.76
CA TYR A 30 -5.15 -2.24 -7.56
C TYR A 30 -5.53 -1.63 -6.20
N LYS A 31 -4.75 -1.86 -5.14
CA LYS A 31 -4.95 -1.18 -3.84
C LYS A 31 -4.62 0.30 -3.92
N LEU A 32 -3.63 0.66 -4.75
CA LEU A 32 -3.16 2.03 -4.90
C LEU A 32 -4.03 2.91 -5.81
N VAL A 33 -4.93 2.34 -6.61
CA VAL A 33 -5.75 3.08 -7.59
C VAL A 33 -6.60 4.20 -6.97
N ARG A 34 -6.96 4.05 -5.69
CA ARG A 34 -7.77 5.04 -4.95
C ARG A 34 -6.93 6.11 -4.26
N VAL A 35 -5.61 5.98 -4.27
CA VAL A 35 -4.72 6.89 -3.59
C VAL A 35 -4.35 8.04 -4.52
N ARG A 36 -4.43 9.28 -4.02
CA ARG A 36 -4.07 10.46 -4.81
C ARG A 36 -2.61 10.80 -4.57
N THR A 37 -1.91 11.28 -5.58
CA THR A 37 -0.50 11.71 -5.46
C THR A 37 -0.30 12.74 -4.35
N ARG A 38 -1.26 13.65 -4.13
CA ARG A 38 -1.21 14.65 -3.04
C ARG A 38 -1.24 14.06 -1.63
N ASP A 39 -1.65 12.79 -1.49
CA ASP A 39 -1.69 12.09 -0.20
C ASP A 39 -0.36 11.38 0.09
N MET A 40 0.60 11.44 -0.84
CA MET A 40 1.96 10.89 -0.70
C MET A 40 2.94 11.97 -0.22
N PRO A 41 3.96 11.60 0.58
CA PRO A 41 5.11 12.45 0.86
C PRO A 41 5.82 12.88 -0.43
N ALA A 42 6.34 14.10 -0.47
CA ALA A 42 6.97 14.67 -1.67
C ALA A 42 8.13 13.82 -2.21
N GLU A 43 8.88 13.18 -1.31
CA GLU A 43 9.99 12.26 -1.62
C GLU A 43 9.59 11.04 -2.45
N VAL A 44 8.34 10.59 -2.34
CA VAL A 44 7.81 9.43 -3.08
C VAL A 44 6.66 9.77 -4.02
N ALA A 45 6.23 11.04 -4.06
CA ALA A 45 5.17 11.49 -4.97
C ALA A 45 5.53 11.25 -6.44
N ARG A 46 6.80 11.46 -6.82
CA ARG A 46 7.29 11.19 -8.19
C ARG A 46 7.29 9.70 -8.52
N ASP A 47 7.69 8.86 -7.57
CA ASP A 47 7.70 7.40 -7.74
C ASP A 47 6.26 6.87 -7.85
N PHE A 48 5.34 7.41 -7.04
CA PHE A 48 3.91 7.12 -7.13
C PHE A 48 3.33 7.56 -8.48
N GLU A 49 3.68 8.74 -8.97
CA GLU A 49 3.23 9.24 -10.27
C GLU A 49 3.80 8.41 -11.43
N TRP A 50 5.05 7.97 -11.37
CA TRP A 50 5.59 7.04 -12.36
C TRP A 50 4.77 5.74 -12.39
N LEU A 51 4.49 5.16 -11.23
CA LEU A 51 3.74 3.91 -11.11
C LEU A 51 2.26 4.07 -11.51
N MET A 52 1.59 5.14 -11.05
CA MET A 52 0.13 5.30 -11.09
C MET A 52 -0.38 6.43 -11.99
N GLY A 53 0.49 7.27 -12.56
CA GLY A 53 0.17 8.60 -13.10
C GLY A 53 -0.91 8.68 -14.19
N GLY A 54 -1.25 7.59 -14.87
CA GLY A 54 -2.41 7.51 -15.76
C GLY A 54 -3.67 6.89 -15.12
N LEU A 55 -3.49 6.00 -14.15
CA LEU A 55 -4.55 5.19 -13.52
C LEU A 55 -5.22 5.92 -12.35
N ALA A 56 -4.49 6.78 -11.64
CA ALA A 56 -4.99 7.50 -10.48
C ALA A 56 -5.74 8.81 -10.82
N ARG A 57 -5.75 9.23 -12.10
CA ARG A 57 -6.28 10.53 -12.54
C ARG A 57 -7.71 10.50 -13.06
N TYR A 58 -8.23 9.34 -13.48
CA TYR A 58 -9.55 9.22 -14.09
C TYR A 58 -10.40 8.17 -13.39
N PRO A 59 -11.75 8.31 -13.40
CA PRO A 59 -12.62 7.22 -13.00
C PRO A 59 -12.47 6.08 -14.01
N LEU A 60 -11.65 5.09 -13.66
CA LEU A 60 -11.47 3.88 -14.45
C LEU A 60 -12.76 3.06 -14.38
N ARG A 61 -13.32 2.71 -15.55
CA ARG A 61 -14.49 1.81 -15.62
C ARG A 61 -14.11 0.40 -15.20
N HIS A 62 -12.91 -0.04 -15.59
CA HIS A 62 -12.38 -1.38 -15.31
C HIS A 62 -10.95 -1.28 -14.76
N PRO A 63 -10.76 -0.77 -13.53
CA PRO A 63 -9.44 -0.48 -12.98
C PRO A 63 -8.52 -1.70 -12.97
N HIS A 64 -9.07 -2.89 -12.73
CA HIS A 64 -8.31 -4.13 -12.73
C HIS A 64 -7.72 -4.48 -14.10
N ASP A 65 -8.52 -4.34 -15.16
CA ASP A 65 -8.10 -4.68 -16.53
C ASP A 65 -7.09 -3.69 -17.09
N GLU A 66 -7.27 -2.40 -16.79
CA GLU A 66 -6.32 -1.35 -17.17
C GLU A 66 -4.96 -1.52 -16.48
N ILE A 67 -4.97 -1.86 -15.18
CA ILE A 67 -3.74 -2.18 -14.43
C ILE A 67 -3.06 -3.41 -15.02
N LYS A 68 -3.82 -4.47 -15.30
CA LYS A 68 -3.30 -5.70 -15.91
C LYS A 68 -2.67 -5.43 -17.27
N HIS A 69 -3.35 -4.65 -18.11
CA HIS A 69 -2.85 -4.27 -19.44
C HIS A 69 -1.54 -3.47 -19.33
N ARG A 70 -1.49 -2.51 -18.40
CA ARG A 70 -0.28 -1.70 -18.19
C ARG A 70 0.91 -2.53 -17.69
N ILE A 71 0.69 -3.42 -16.73
CA ILE A 71 1.76 -4.27 -16.19
C ILE A 71 2.17 -5.37 -17.18
N ALA A 72 1.27 -5.81 -18.06
CA ALA A 72 1.64 -6.72 -19.15
C ALA A 72 2.68 -6.08 -20.10
N ALA A 73 2.62 -4.76 -20.30
CA ALA A 73 3.57 -4.02 -21.13
C ALA A 73 4.95 -3.78 -20.46
N PHE A 74 5.09 -4.06 -19.17
CA PHE A 74 6.38 -3.88 -18.49
C PHE A 74 7.37 -4.97 -18.90
N SER A 75 8.65 -4.64 -18.96
CA SER A 75 9.74 -5.63 -18.93
C SER A 75 9.88 -6.23 -17.53
N ASP A 76 10.59 -7.35 -17.40
CA ASP A 76 10.78 -7.98 -16.09
C ASP A 76 11.61 -7.09 -15.14
N GLU A 77 12.55 -6.32 -15.67
CA GLU A 77 13.28 -5.29 -14.91
C GLU A 77 12.36 -4.18 -14.40
N GLN A 78 11.41 -3.74 -15.23
CA GLN A 78 10.41 -2.75 -14.84
C GLN A 78 9.45 -3.30 -13.79
N VAL A 79 9.08 -4.58 -13.86
CA VAL A 79 8.28 -5.25 -12.82
C VAL A 79 9.05 -5.28 -11.49
N GLN A 80 10.32 -5.68 -11.51
CA GLN A 80 11.15 -5.66 -10.29
C GLN A 80 11.34 -4.25 -9.74
N HIS A 81 11.56 -3.26 -10.60
CA HIS A 81 11.67 -1.86 -10.21
C HIS A 81 10.38 -1.35 -9.57
N ALA A 82 9.22 -1.60 -10.20
CA ALA A 82 7.92 -1.21 -9.68
C ALA A 82 7.62 -1.86 -8.32
N THR A 83 7.94 -3.14 -8.14
CA THR A 83 7.84 -3.83 -6.84
C THR A 83 8.68 -3.13 -5.77
N ARG A 84 9.94 -2.79 -6.06
CA ARG A 84 10.81 -2.04 -5.12
C ARG A 84 10.25 -0.66 -4.79
N LEU A 85 9.64 0.03 -5.75
CA LEU A 85 9.01 1.33 -5.51
C LEU A 85 7.85 1.23 -4.54
N VAL A 86 7.02 0.19 -4.62
CA VAL A 86 5.90 -0.03 -3.67
C VAL A 86 6.41 -0.19 -2.23
N TRP A 87 7.49 -0.97 -2.03
CA TRP A 87 8.14 -1.10 -0.73
C TRP A 87 8.72 0.22 -0.22
N ARG A 88 9.44 0.94 -1.08
CA ARG A 88 10.01 2.26 -0.73
C ARG A 88 8.94 3.27 -0.35
N MET A 89 7.81 3.28 -1.07
CA MET A 89 6.66 4.14 -0.75
C MET A 89 6.05 3.80 0.62
N HIS A 90 5.94 2.52 0.93
CA HIS A 90 5.50 2.08 2.26
C HIS A 90 6.45 2.57 3.35
N ASP A 91 7.76 2.35 3.20
CA ASP A 91 8.74 2.71 4.23
C ASP A 91 8.81 4.22 4.45
N ALA A 92 8.75 5.01 3.36
CA ALA A 92 8.66 6.47 3.43
C ALA A 92 7.43 6.94 4.22
N VAL A 93 6.25 6.38 3.93
CA VAL A 93 5.00 6.78 4.62
C VAL A 93 4.95 6.28 6.07
N ALA A 94 5.62 5.17 6.38
CA ALA A 94 5.67 4.58 7.72
C ALA A 94 6.27 5.54 8.76
N VAL A 95 7.27 6.34 8.37
CA VAL A 95 7.93 7.33 9.25
C VAL A 95 6.96 8.39 9.77
N TYR A 96 5.94 8.73 8.98
CA TYR A 96 4.95 9.75 9.31
C TYR A 96 3.73 9.20 10.06
N GLN A 97 3.65 7.89 10.28
CA GLN A 97 2.53 7.31 11.02
C GLN A 97 2.74 7.44 12.53
N PRO A 98 1.72 7.87 13.28
CA PRO A 98 1.77 7.80 14.73
C PRO A 98 2.06 6.35 15.15
N ARG A 99 3.06 6.14 16.01
CA ARG A 99 3.40 4.82 16.61
C ARG A 99 2.28 4.20 17.47
N THR A 100 1.07 4.76 17.42
CA THR A 100 -0.04 4.51 18.34
C THR A 100 -0.69 3.13 18.21
N SER A 101 -0.31 2.29 17.24
CA SER A 101 -0.95 0.98 17.02
C SER A 101 -0.18 -0.24 17.55
N LEU A 102 0.71 -0.09 18.53
CA LEU A 102 1.28 -1.24 19.28
C LEU A 102 1.05 -1.18 20.79
N HIS A 103 0.81 0.00 21.39
CA HIS A 103 0.55 0.12 22.82
C HIS A 103 -0.93 0.26 23.20
N ALA A 104 -1.80 0.70 22.29
CA ALA A 104 -3.22 0.94 22.61
C ALA A 104 -4.06 -0.34 22.76
N MET A 105 -3.59 -1.51 22.28
CA MET A 105 -4.27 -2.80 22.48
C MET A 105 -3.76 -3.58 23.72
N ARG A 106 -2.61 -3.21 24.30
CA ARG A 106 -2.10 -3.87 25.52
C ARG A 106 -2.69 -3.30 26.81
N GLN A 107 -3.19 -2.07 26.82
CA GLN A 107 -3.72 -1.45 28.05
C GLN A 107 -5.19 -1.82 28.36
N THR A 108 -5.97 -2.29 27.39
CA THR A 108 -7.37 -2.70 27.64
C THR A 108 -7.52 -4.16 28.07
N GLN A 109 -6.44 -4.95 28.05
CA GLN A 109 -6.44 -6.34 28.55
C GLN A 109 -5.96 -6.48 30.00
N GLY A 110 -5.53 -5.40 30.66
CA GLY A 110 -5.01 -5.43 32.03
C GLY A 110 -6.01 -5.07 33.14
N LEU A 111 -7.23 -4.64 32.81
CA LEU A 111 -8.17 -4.06 33.81
C LEU A 111 -9.37 -4.95 34.17
N HIS A 112 -9.48 -6.17 33.64
CA HIS A 112 -10.60 -7.08 33.96
C HIS A 112 -10.27 -8.22 34.95
N ASN A 113 -9.08 -8.24 35.57
CA ASN A 113 -8.67 -9.39 36.41
C ASN A 113 -8.27 -9.03 37.85
N ALA A 114 -8.79 -7.93 38.40
CA ALA A 114 -8.53 -7.52 39.79
C ALA A 114 -9.83 -7.22 40.55
N THR A 115 -10.81 -8.11 40.49
CA THR A 115 -11.97 -8.08 41.40
C THR A 115 -12.58 -9.45 41.61
N ALA A 116 -11.81 -10.39 42.15
CA ALA A 116 -12.36 -11.53 42.88
C ALA A 116 -11.25 -12.17 43.70
N TYR A 117 -11.43 -12.15 45.02
CA TYR A 117 -10.98 -13.07 46.07
C TYR A 117 -10.69 -12.25 47.34
N SER A 118 -11.80 -11.94 48.03
CA SER A 118 -11.84 -11.86 49.49
C SER A 118 -11.93 -13.26 50.07
#